data_AF-A0A9X7W128-F1
#
_entry.id   AF-A0A9X7W128-F1
#
_cell.length_a   1.000
_cell.length_b   1.000
_cell.length_c   1.000
_cell.angle_alpha   90.00
_cell.angle_beta   90.00
_cell.angle_gamma   90.00
#
_symmetry.space_group_name_H-M   'P 1'
#
loop_
_entity.id
_entity.type
_entity.pdbx_description
1 polymer ?
#
loop_
_entity_poly.entity_id
_entity_poly.type
_entity_poly.pdbx_seq_one_letter_code
_entity_poly.pdbx_strand_id
1 'polypeptide(L)'
;MGKFLYSTLIALIVVNVLSWLFFHNSGSQLALSSITGVLFCEFILYDIQRAYRKKHAETIPMLVVNVYLDILNLFLSVLNLNAFSRK
;
A
#
# COMPACT_ATOMS: atom_id res chain seq x y z
N MET A 1 19.59 -5.40 -4.65
CA MET A 1 18.43 -5.32 -5.57
C MET A 1 17.28 -6.26 -5.18
N GLY A 2 17.54 -7.46 -4.64
CA GLY A 2 16.47 -8.40 -4.25
C GLY A 2 15.45 -7.87 -3.22
N LYS A 3 15.85 -7.04 -2.26
CA LYS A 3 14.95 -6.52 -1.20
C LYS A 3 13.77 -5.69 -1.73
N PHE A 4 13.94 -5.02 -2.87
CA PHE A 4 12.89 -4.17 -3.45
C PHE A 4 11.89 -4.99 -4.27
N LEU A 5 12.39 -5.88 -5.13
CA LEU A 5 11.57 -6.86 -5.84
C LEU A 5 10.77 -7.75 -4.87
N TYR A 6 11.40 -8.16 -3.76
CA TYR A 6 10.77 -8.98 -2.73
C TYR A 6 9.61 -8.27 -2.02
N SER A 7 9.77 -6.98 -1.69
CA SER A 7 8.71 -6.19 -1.05
C SER A 7 7.52 -5.94 -1.97
N THR A 8 7.78 -5.65 -3.25
CA THR A 8 6.72 -5.45 -4.26
C THR A 8 5.98 -6.75 -4.56
N LEU A 9 6.69 -7.88 -4.61
CA LEU A 9 6.09 -9.21 -4.71
C LEU A 9 5.19 -9.52 -3.52
N ILE A 10 5.65 -9.26 -2.30
CA ILE A 10 4.88 -9.48 -1.08
C ILE A 10 3.62 -8.61 -1.07
N ALA A 11 3.72 -7.33 -1.44
CA ALA A 11 2.55 -6.45 -1.55
C ALA A 11 1.51 -6.98 -2.56
N LEU A 12 1.97 -7.42 -3.73
CA LEU A 12 1.10 -7.89 -4.81
C LEU A 12 0.46 -9.24 -4.47
N ILE A 13 1.20 -10.13 -3.80
CA ILE A 13 0.71 -11.41 -3.27
C ILE A 13 -0.30 -11.15 -2.14
N VAL A 14 -0.01 -10.26 -1.19
CA VAL A 14 -0.90 -9.95 -0.07
C VAL A 14 -2.22 -9.36 -0.57
N VAL A 15 -2.18 -8.43 -1.54
CA VAL A 15 -3.38 -7.85 -2.15
C VAL A 15 -4.22 -8.89 -2.90
N ASN A 16 -3.59 -9.76 -3.70
CA ASN A 16 -4.32 -10.81 -4.42
C ASN A 16 -4.87 -11.90 -3.48
N VAL A 17 -4.09 -12.32 -2.47
CA VAL A 17 -4.48 -13.33 -1.47
C VAL A 17 -5.58 -12.80 -0.57
N LEU A 18 -5.54 -11.52 -0.16
CA LEU A 18 -6.62 -10.85 0.57
C LEU A 18 -7.89 -10.70 -0.26
N SER A 19 -7.77 -10.44 -1.57
CA SER A 19 -8.92 -10.31 -2.45
C SER A 19 -9.59 -11.66 -2.77
N TRP A 20 -8.83 -12.76 -2.77
CA TRP A 20 -9.32 -14.10 -3.08
C TRP A 20 -9.84 -14.86 -1.85
N LEU A 21 -9.18 -14.77 -0.69
CA LEU A 21 -9.51 -15.59 0.49
C LEU A 21 -10.76 -15.14 1.23
N PHE A 22 -11.20 -13.89 1.04
CA PHE A 22 -11.91 -13.22 2.10
C PHE A 22 -13.35 -12.82 1.75
N PHE A 23 -13.70 -11.88 0.84
CA PHE A 23 -15.05 -11.29 0.97
C PHE A 23 -15.79 -10.71 -0.25
N HIS A 24 -17.08 -11.06 -0.32
CA HIS A 24 -18.17 -10.40 -1.08
C HIS A 24 -19.18 -9.64 -0.17
N ASN A 25 -18.97 -9.60 1.16
CA ASN A 25 -19.91 -9.02 2.13
C ASN A 25 -19.44 -7.67 2.71
N SER A 26 -20.38 -6.84 3.16
CA SER A 26 -20.14 -5.43 3.54
C SER A 26 -19.22 -5.26 4.76
N GLY A 27 -19.41 -6.03 5.84
CA GLY A 27 -18.66 -5.83 7.10
C GLY A 27 -17.16 -6.13 6.97
N SER A 28 -16.78 -6.86 5.95
CA SER A 28 -15.46 -7.39 5.79
C SER A 28 -14.64 -6.66 4.71
N GLN A 29 -15.32 -5.94 3.81
CA GLN A 29 -14.72 -4.82 3.08
C GLN A 29 -14.17 -3.75 4.03
N LEU A 30 -14.83 -3.50 5.18
CA LEU A 30 -14.32 -2.55 6.16
C LEU A 30 -13.03 -3.05 6.82
N ALA A 31 -13.00 -4.29 7.28
CA ALA A 31 -11.79 -4.88 7.87
C ALA A 31 -10.62 -4.90 6.88
N LEU A 32 -10.88 -5.27 5.62
CA LEU A 32 -9.88 -5.24 4.55
C LEU A 32 -9.36 -3.82 4.31
N SER A 33 -10.26 -2.84 4.18
CA SER A 33 -9.86 -1.44 3.95
C SER A 33 -8.98 -0.92 5.08
N SER A 34 -9.26 -1.26 6.34
CA SER A 34 -8.42 -0.92 7.50
C SER A 34 -7.02 -1.51 7.40
N ILE A 35 -6.91 -2.81 7.12
CA ILE A 35 -5.62 -3.52 7.00
C ILE A 35 -4.81 -2.96 5.83
N THR A 36 -5.46 -2.74 4.69
CA THR A 36 -4.84 -2.13 3.50
C THR A 36 -4.29 -0.74 3.83
N GLY A 37 -5.02 0.07 4.59
CA GLY A 37 -4.56 1.41 4.99
C GLY A 37 -3.30 1.36 5.86
N VAL A 38 -3.25 0.48 6.85
CA VAL A 38 -2.08 0.29 7.71
C VAL A 38 -0.86 -0.15 6.89
N LEU A 39 -1.04 -1.08 5.94
CA LEU A 39 0.05 -1.56 5.09
C LEU A 39 0.63 -0.46 4.20
N PHE A 40 -0.21 0.37 3.57
CA PHE A 40 0.29 1.47 2.76
C PHE A 40 0.97 2.57 3.60
N CYS A 41 0.54 2.79 4.85
CA CYS A 41 1.29 3.62 5.78
C CYS A 41 2.71 3.09 6.04
N GLU A 42 2.87 1.77 6.26
CA GLU A 42 4.18 1.15 6.44
C GLU A 42 5.05 1.24 5.17
N PHE A 43 4.48 1.05 3.99
CA PHE A 43 5.21 1.20 2.72
C PHE A 43 5.70 2.63 2.50
N ILE A 44 4.88 3.64 2.78
CA ILE A 44 5.30 5.05 2.71
C ILE A 44 6.46 5.32 3.66
N LEU A 45 6.39 4.84 4.91
CA LEU A 45 7.49 5.00 5.87
C LEU A 45 8.78 4.31 5.38
N TYR A 46 8.67 3.11 4.82
CA TYR A 46 9.80 2.38 4.25
C TYR A 46 10.43 3.12 3.06
N ASP A 47 9.63 3.60 2.11
CA ASP A 47 10.14 4.27 0.92
C ASP A 47 10.69 5.66 1.24
N ILE A 48 10.14 6.39 2.21
CA ILE A 48 10.72 7.63 2.73
C ILE A 48 12.10 7.35 3.34
N GLN A 49 12.22 6.35 4.21
CA GLN A 49 13.51 5.99 4.81
C GLN A 49 14.53 5.54 3.76
N ARG A 50 14.07 4.90 2.68
CA ARG A 50 14.90 4.52 1.55
C ARG A 50 15.33 5.72 0.72
N ALA A 51 14.47 6.74 0.58
CA ALA A 51 14.79 8.01 -0.06
C ALA A 51 15.91 8.73 0.69
N TYR A 52 15.79 8.86 2.02
CA TYR A 52 16.79 9.51 2.86
C TYR A 52 18.17 8.85 2.82
N ARG A 53 18.22 7.51 2.64
CA ARG A 53 19.48 6.74 2.65
C ARG A 53 20.18 6.69 1.29
N LYS A 54 19.52 7.06 0.20
CA LYS A 54 20.09 6.96 -1.16
C LYS A 54 20.72 8.28 -1.60
N LYS A 55 22.01 8.26 -1.94
CA LYS A 55 22.77 9.42 -2.46
C LYS A 55 22.80 9.53 -3.99
N HIS A 56 22.21 8.57 -4.73
CA HIS A 56 22.28 8.53 -6.20
C HIS A 56 20.99 9.06 -6.84
N ALA A 57 21.13 10.19 -7.54
CA ALA A 57 20.04 10.92 -8.20
C ALA A 57 19.27 10.08 -9.24
N GLU A 58 19.93 9.10 -9.88
CA GLU A 58 19.36 8.28 -10.95
C GLU A 58 18.15 7.42 -10.52
N THR A 59 18.00 7.12 -9.22
CA THR A 59 16.87 6.31 -8.73
C THR A 59 15.75 7.13 -8.08
N ILE A 60 15.86 8.47 -8.08
CA ILE A 60 14.87 9.37 -7.47
C ILE A 60 13.52 9.31 -8.21
N PRO A 61 13.43 9.38 -9.56
CA PRO A 61 12.13 9.40 -10.23
C PRO A 61 11.28 8.17 -9.93
N MET A 62 11.89 6.97 -9.98
CA MET A 62 11.18 5.72 -9.69
C MET A 62 10.74 5.64 -8.23
N LEU A 63 11.56 6.15 -7.29
CA LEU A 63 11.20 6.17 -5.88
C LEU A 63 10.00 7.10 -5.63
N VAL A 64 9.95 8.26 -6.29
CA VAL A 64 8.82 9.19 -6.20
C VAL A 64 7.53 8.55 -6.74
N VAL A 65 7.59 7.82 -7.86
CA VAL A 65 6.43 7.12 -8.40
C VAL A 65 5.89 6.07 -7.43
N ASN A 66 6.75 5.30 -6.75
CA ASN A 66 6.29 4.31 -5.76
C ASN A 66 5.61 4.98 -4.57
N VAL A 67 6.22 6.02 -4.00
CA VAL A 67 5.61 6.80 -2.91
C VAL A 67 4.25 7.38 -3.34
N TYR A 68 4.14 7.88 -4.57
CA TYR A 68 2.89 8.38 -5.11
C TYR A 68 1.82 7.29 -5.18
N LEU A 69 2.17 6.10 -5.67
CA LEU A 69 1.23 4.96 -5.74
C LEU A 69 0.80 4.50 -4.36
N ASP A 70 1.70 4.47 -3.37
CA ASP A 70 1.34 4.10 -2.00
C ASP A 70 0.40 5.13 -1.36
N ILE A 71 0.63 6.43 -1.60
CA ILE A 71 -0.28 7.50 -1.15
C ILE A 71 -1.66 7.37 -1.79
N LEU A 72 -1.73 7.09 -3.11
CA LEU A 72 -3.01 6.88 -3.79
C LEU A 72 -3.77 5.67 -3.22
N ASN A 73 -3.09 4.55 -2.98
CA ASN A 73 -3.74 3.37 -2.43
C ASN A 73 -4.18 3.56 -0.97
N LEU A 74 -3.39 4.27 -0.16
CA LEU A 74 -3.79 4.71 1.18
C LEU A 74 -5.05 5.59 1.12
N PHE A 75 -5.08 6.56 0.19
CA PHE A 75 -6.24 7.43 0.00
C PHE A 75 -7.50 6.62 -0.36
N LEU A 76 -7.39 5.65 -1.27
CA LEU A 76 -8.50 4.79 -1.65
C LEU A 76 -8.98 3.90 -0.49
N SER A 77 -8.06 3.37 0.31
CA SER A 77 -8.40 2.63 1.53
C SER A 77 -9.20 3.50 2.52
N VAL A 78 -8.74 4.73 2.78
CA VAL A 78 -9.44 5.67 3.66
C VAL A 78 -10.80 6.10 3.08
N LEU A 79 -10.88 6.28 1.76
CA LEU A 79 -12.14 6.59 1.07
C LEU A 79 -13.17 5.45 1.26
N ASN A 80 -12.74 4.20 1.10
CA ASN A 80 -13.59 3.03 1.30
C ASN A 80 -14.07 2.90 2.76
N LEU A 81 -13.21 3.19 3.74
CA LEU A 81 -13.60 3.24 5.15
C LEU A 81 -14.68 4.30 5.42
N ASN A 82 -14.52 5.51 4.87
CA ASN A 82 -15.51 6.58 5.01
C ASN A 82 -16.81 6.28 4.28
N ALA A 83 -16.74 5.64 3.11
CA ALA A 83 -17.92 5.24 2.34
C ALA A 83 -18.75 4.19 3.09
N PHE A 84 -18.11 3.26 3.79
CA PHE A 84 -18.81 2.34 4.68
C PHE A 84 -19.43 3.05 5.89
N SER A 85 -18.70 3.98 6.54
CA SER A 85 -19.21 4.73 7.70
C SER A 85 -20.48 5.54 7.42
N ARG A 86 -20.82 5.78 6.15
CA ARG A 86 -22.02 6.52 5.72
C ARG A 86 -23.20 5.62 5.32
N LYS A 87 -23.05 4.30 5.36
CA LYS A 87 -24.14 3.33 5.17
C LYS A 87 -24.67 2.85 6.52
#